data_AF-A0A0Q4H230-F1
#
_entry.id   AF-A0A0Q4H230-F1
#
_cell.length_a   1.000
_cell.length_b   1.000
_cell.length_c   1.000
_cell.angle_alpha   90.00
_cell.angle_beta   90.00
_cell.angle_gamma   90.00
#
_symmetry.space_group_name_H-M   'P 1'
#
loop_
_entity.id
_entity.type
_entity.pdbx_description
1 polymer ?
#
loop_
_entity_poly.entity_id
_entity_poly.type
_entity_poly.pdbx_seq_one_letter_code
_entity_poly.pdbx_strand_id
1 'polypeptide(L)'
;MTTYDDHLAALSALRNGTAVTPECVDDVSSAQQTLREIAEELSGPIAAAMPEPPTRWRSDAATAYAEALEEARGSLVVVARVMTQAEGALGSCAVMLRARLDDLEAALAWRPSS
;
A
#
# COMPACT_ATOMS: atom_id res chain seq x y z
N MET A 1 -8.51 -12.38 -6.52
CA MET A 1 -7.16 -11.84 -6.81
C MET A 1 -7.32 -10.90 -7.98
N THR A 2 -7.49 -9.63 -7.69
CA THR A 2 -7.38 -8.55 -8.67
C THR A 2 -5.91 -8.43 -9.07
N THR A 3 -5.67 -8.21 -10.36
CA THR A 3 -4.34 -8.19 -10.94
C THR A 3 -3.79 -6.77 -10.99
N TYR A 4 -2.46 -6.62 -11.07
CA TYR A 4 -1.81 -5.32 -11.20
C TYR A 4 -2.39 -4.45 -12.34
N ASP A 5 -2.83 -5.11 -13.42
CA ASP A 5 -3.42 -4.47 -14.59
C ASP A 5 -4.77 -3.80 -14.27
N ASP A 6 -5.55 -4.36 -13.33
CA ASP A 6 -6.84 -3.81 -12.92
C ASP A 6 -6.66 -2.48 -12.14
N HIS A 7 -5.65 -2.42 -11.26
CA HIS A 7 -5.29 -1.19 -10.56
C HIS A 7 -4.80 -0.10 -11.51
N LEU A 8 -4.02 -0.49 -12.52
CA LEU A 8 -3.51 0.45 -13.52
C LEU A 8 -4.65 1.00 -14.40
N ALA A 9 -5.65 0.17 -14.70
CA ALA A 9 -6.86 0.60 -15.40
C ALA A 9 -7.66 1.63 -14.58
N ALA A 10 -7.84 1.40 -13.28
CA ALA A 10 -8.52 2.35 -12.39
C ALA A 10 -7.79 3.71 -12.30
N LEU A 11 -6.46 3.70 -12.15
CA LEU A 11 -5.64 4.92 -12.14
C LEU A 11 -5.68 5.64 -13.49
N SER A 12 -5.66 4.88 -14.59
CA SER A 12 -5.80 5.44 -15.94
C SER A 12 -7.17 6.07 -16.15
N ALA A 13 -8.22 5.49 -15.58
CA ALA A 13 -9.56 6.05 -15.66
C ALA A 13 -9.67 7.40 -14.95
N LEU A 14 -9.05 7.50 -13.76
CA LEU A 14 -8.91 8.75 -13.03
C LEU A 14 -8.16 9.80 -13.86
N ARG A 15 -6.99 9.44 -14.41
CA ARG A 15 -6.13 10.37 -15.15
C ARG A 15 -6.76 10.89 -16.43
N ASN A 16 -7.44 10.01 -17.16
CA ASN A 16 -7.97 10.31 -18.49
C ASN A 16 -9.44 10.78 -18.43
N GLY A 17 -10.04 10.86 -17.23
CA GLY A 17 -11.41 11.31 -17.03
C GLY A 17 -12.47 10.38 -17.61
N THR A 18 -12.15 9.10 -17.80
CA THR A 18 -13.12 8.10 -18.31
C THR A 18 -14.09 7.67 -17.21
N ALA A 19 -15.13 6.92 -17.57
CA ALA A 19 -16.10 6.41 -16.61
C ALA A 19 -15.42 5.58 -15.52
N VAL A 20 -15.69 5.94 -14.27
CA VAL A 20 -15.27 5.20 -13.08
C VAL A 20 -16.42 4.28 -12.68
N THR A 21 -16.11 3.05 -12.30
CA THR A 21 -17.11 2.08 -11.83
C THR A 21 -16.92 1.78 -10.34
N PRO A 22 -17.95 1.22 -9.65
CA PRO A 22 -17.81 0.78 -8.27
C PRO A 22 -16.64 -0.19 -8.06
N GLU A 23 -16.43 -1.10 -9.02
CA GLU A 23 -15.34 -2.09 -8.98
C GLU A 23 -13.97 -1.41 -8.94
N CYS A 24 -13.77 -0.31 -9.69
CA CYS A 24 -12.53 0.46 -9.61
C CYS A 24 -12.26 1.02 -8.20
N VAL A 25 -13.31 1.42 -7.48
CA VAL A 25 -13.16 1.91 -6.10
C VAL A 25 -12.83 0.76 -5.15
N ASP A 26 -13.53 -0.36 -5.28
CA ASP A 26 -13.35 -1.53 -4.43
C ASP A 26 -11.96 -2.15 -4.63
N ASP A 27 -11.46 -2.20 -5.87
CA ASP A 27 -10.13 -2.73 -6.19
C ASP A 27 -9.01 -1.91 -5.55
N VAL A 28 -9.07 -0.58 -5.67
CA VAL A 28 -8.07 0.31 -5.07
C VAL A 28 -8.17 0.28 -3.54
N SER A 29 -9.39 0.17 -2.99
CA SER A 29 -9.61 0.04 -1.54
C SER A 29 -9.08 -1.29 -1.00
N SER A 30 -9.27 -2.39 -1.74
CA SER A 30 -8.71 -3.69 -1.39
C SER A 30 -7.19 -3.67 -1.39
N ALA A 31 -6.57 -3.05 -2.41
CA ALA A 31 -5.12 -2.92 -2.47
C ALA A 31 -4.56 -2.05 -1.33
N GLN A 32 -5.25 -0.96 -0.99
CA GLN A 32 -4.91 -0.15 0.18
C GLN A 32 -4.93 -1.00 1.45
N GLN A 33 -5.98 -1.79 1.66
CA GLN A 33 -6.11 -2.63 2.86
C GLN A 33 -5.00 -3.70 2.93
N THR A 34 -4.67 -4.35 1.81
CA THR A 34 -3.55 -5.30 1.76
C THR A 34 -2.22 -4.63 2.10
N LEU A 35 -1.94 -3.43 1.57
CA LEU A 35 -0.71 -2.71 1.91
C LEU A 35 -0.67 -2.27 3.37
N ARG A 36 -1.82 -1.91 3.97
CA ARG A 36 -1.92 -1.61 5.39
C ARG A 36 -1.52 -2.80 6.24
N GLU A 37 -2.10 -3.98 5.97
CA GLU A 37 -1.80 -5.21 6.71
C GLU A 37 -0.31 -5.56 6.63
N ILE A 38 0.28 -5.47 5.42
CA ILE A 38 1.72 -5.71 5.23
C ILE A 38 2.56 -4.67 5.99
N ALA A 39 2.19 -3.39 5.96
CA ALA A 39 2.92 -2.34 6.66
C ALA A 39 2.86 -2.52 8.19
N GLU A 40 1.71 -2.92 8.74
CA GLU A 40 1.53 -3.25 10.15
C GLU A 40 2.35 -4.48 10.55
N GLU A 41 2.37 -5.52 9.73
CA GLU A 41 3.15 -6.74 9.97
C GLU A 41 4.67 -6.45 9.99
N LEU A 42 5.14 -5.64 9.03
CA LEU A 42 6.55 -5.24 8.93
C LEU A 42 6.99 -4.34 10.09
N SER A 43 6.13 -3.42 10.53
CA SER A 43 6.45 -2.47 11.60
C SER A 43 6.31 -3.04 13.01
N GLY A 44 5.53 -4.10 13.19
CA GLY A 44 5.33 -4.75 14.49
C GLY A 44 6.03 -6.11 14.60
N PRO A 45 5.33 -7.23 14.29
CA PRO A 45 5.81 -8.60 14.51
C PRO A 45 7.19 -8.89 13.92
N ILE A 46 7.46 -8.46 12.68
CA ILE A 46 8.72 -8.77 11.99
C ILE A 46 9.88 -7.99 12.61
N ALA A 47 9.69 -6.69 12.88
CA ALA A 47 10.69 -5.87 13.56
C ALA A 47 11.01 -6.37 14.99
N ALA A 48 9.99 -6.87 15.70
CA ALA A 48 10.14 -7.45 17.04
C ALA A 48 10.77 -8.85 17.05
N ALA A 49 10.55 -9.65 16.01
CA ALA A 49 11.12 -11.00 15.87
C ALA A 49 12.59 -11.01 15.46
N MET A 50 13.13 -9.89 14.97
CA MET A 50 14.54 -9.76 14.63
C MET A 50 15.42 -9.95 15.88
N PRO A 51 16.44 -10.82 15.84
CA PRO A 51 17.34 -11.03 16.98
C PRO A 51 18.16 -9.77 17.28
N GLU A 52 18.59 -9.61 18.54
CA GLU A 52 19.52 -8.54 18.92
C GLU A 52 20.96 -8.89 18.50
N PRO A 53 21.79 -7.89 18.15
CA PRO A 53 23.19 -8.15 17.83
C PRO A 53 23.94 -8.73 19.05
N PRO A 54 24.82 -9.72 18.84
CA PRO A 54 25.55 -10.35 19.94
C PRO A 54 26.53 -9.36 20.60
N THR A 55 26.30 -9.03 21.88
CA THR A 55 27.10 -8.02 22.61
C THR A 55 28.37 -8.58 23.28
N ARG A 56 28.46 -9.92 23.44
CA ARG A 56 29.55 -10.59 24.19
C ARG A 56 30.49 -11.42 23.32
N TRP A 57 30.08 -11.81 22.13
CA TRP A 57 30.91 -12.56 21.21
C TRP A 57 31.82 -11.59 20.45
N ARG A 58 33.10 -11.53 20.80
CA ARG A 58 34.10 -10.67 20.16
C ARG A 58 34.92 -11.47 19.15
N SER A 59 34.40 -11.62 17.94
CA SER A 59 35.13 -12.16 16.79
C SER A 59 34.72 -11.40 15.53
N ASP A 60 35.56 -11.41 14.49
CA ASP A 60 35.25 -10.75 13.22
C ASP A 60 33.95 -11.28 12.61
N ALA A 61 33.68 -12.59 12.75
CA ALA A 61 32.42 -13.20 12.32
C ALA A 61 31.21 -12.67 13.11
N ALA A 62 31.38 -12.42 14.42
CA ALA A 62 30.32 -11.86 15.25
C ALA A 62 30.05 -10.39 14.91
N THR A 63 31.09 -9.61 14.62
CA THR A 63 30.96 -8.23 14.14
C THR A 63 30.24 -8.19 12.80
N ALA A 64 30.66 -9.00 11.83
CA ALA A 64 30.01 -9.06 10.51
C ALA A 64 28.54 -9.49 10.61
N TYR A 65 28.23 -10.44 11.49
CA TYR A 65 26.84 -10.84 11.75
C TYR A 65 26.01 -9.70 12.36
N ALA A 66 26.55 -8.97 13.33
CA ALA A 66 25.87 -7.82 13.93
C ALA A 66 25.60 -6.71 12.90
N GLU A 67 26.57 -6.41 12.04
CA GLU A 67 26.42 -5.42 10.96
C GLU A 67 25.33 -5.83 9.96
N ALA A 68 25.35 -7.09 9.50
CA ALA A 68 24.32 -7.61 8.60
C ALA A 68 22.91 -7.55 9.22
N LEU A 69 22.81 -7.77 10.53
CA LEU A 69 21.55 -7.72 11.27
C LEU A 69 21.02 -6.29 11.39
N GLU A 70 21.88 -5.31 11.66
CA GLU A 70 21.53 -3.89 11.67
C GLU A 70 21.12 -3.39 10.26
N GLU A 71 21.83 -3.82 9.21
CA GLU A 71 21.45 -3.51 7.83
C GLU A 71 20.07 -4.08 7.47
N ALA A 72 19.81 -5.32 7.87
CA ALA A 72 18.50 -5.94 7.68
C ALA A 72 17.39 -5.19 8.45
N ARG A 73 17.64 -4.74 9.70
CA ARG A 73 16.70 -3.89 10.45
C ARG A 73 16.43 -2.59 9.73
N GLY A 74 17.48 -1.90 9.29
CA GLY A 74 17.35 -0.66 8.53
C GLY A 74 16.53 -0.84 7.25
N SER A 75 16.78 -1.92 6.52
CA SER A 75 16.04 -2.27 5.31
C SER A 75 14.56 -2.52 5.59
N LEU A 76 14.23 -3.27 6.65
CA LEU A 76 12.84 -3.50 7.05
C LEU A 76 12.09 -2.20 7.39
N VAL A 77 12.74 -1.28 8.11
CA VAL A 77 12.16 0.04 8.41
C VAL A 77 11.89 0.83 7.14
N VAL A 78 12.82 0.81 6.18
CA VAL A 78 12.63 1.48 4.88
C VAL A 78 11.47 0.86 4.10
N VAL A 79 11.40 -0.46 4.03
CA VAL A 79 10.30 -1.16 3.33
C VAL A 79 8.96 -0.85 3.99
N ALA A 80 8.86 -0.92 5.32
CA ALA A 80 7.65 -0.58 6.05
C ALA A 80 7.19 0.85 5.73
N ARG A 81 8.11 1.82 5.72
CA ARG A 81 7.81 3.21 5.35
C ARG A 81 7.30 3.34 3.92
N VAL A 82 7.91 2.65 2.97
CA VAL A 82 7.47 2.66 1.56
C VAL A 82 6.05 2.09 1.44
N MET A 83 5.75 1.00 2.16
CA MET A 83 4.41 0.41 2.17
C MET A 83 3.36 1.36 2.78
N THR A 84 3.67 2.05 3.88
CA THR A 84 2.79 3.08 4.44
C THR A 84 2.55 4.25 3.48
N GLN A 85 3.59 4.69 2.76
CA GLN A 85 3.43 5.75 1.77
C GLN A 85 2.55 5.31 0.59
N ALA A 86 2.74 4.08 0.11
CA ALA A 86 1.92 3.51 -0.95
C ALA A 86 0.46 3.31 -0.51
N GLU A 87 0.23 2.85 0.72
CA GLU A 87 -1.10 2.76 1.35
C GLU A 87 -1.80 4.12 1.35
N GLY A 88 -1.14 5.18 1.81
CA GLY A 88 -1.72 6.53 1.84
C GLY A 88 -2.03 7.08 0.44
N ALA A 89 -1.17 6.77 -0.55
CA ALA A 89 -1.40 7.15 -1.94
C ALA A 89 -2.63 6.42 -2.54
N LEU A 90 -2.76 5.12 -2.29
CA LEU A 90 -3.94 4.35 -2.70
C LEU A 90 -5.21 4.83 -2.01
N GLY A 91 -5.14 5.16 -0.72
CA GLY A 91 -6.27 5.74 0.01
C GLY A 91 -6.73 7.07 -0.59
N SER A 92 -5.79 7.93 -0.96
CA SER A 92 -6.10 9.18 -1.67
C SER A 92 -6.77 8.91 -3.03
N CYS A 93 -6.30 7.89 -3.76
CA CYS A 93 -6.89 7.49 -5.04
C CYS A 93 -8.31 6.93 -4.85
N ALA A 94 -8.55 6.09 -3.85
CA ALA A 94 -9.87 5.54 -3.54
C ALA A 94 -10.88 6.65 -3.24
N VAL A 95 -10.49 7.67 -2.48
CA VAL A 95 -11.34 8.84 -2.19
C VAL A 95 -11.69 9.60 -3.46
N MET A 96 -10.71 9.85 -4.35
CA MET A 96 -10.98 10.55 -5.60
C MET A 96 -11.86 9.74 -6.55
N LEU A 97 -11.65 8.42 -6.65
CA LEU A 97 -12.48 7.53 -7.46
C LEU A 97 -13.91 7.48 -6.93
N ARG A 98 -14.11 7.41 -5.61
CA ARG A 98 -15.44 7.44 -4.99
C ARG A 98 -16.17 8.75 -5.31
N ALA A 99 -15.52 9.89 -5.08
CA ALA A 99 -16.12 11.18 -5.40
C ALA A 99 -16.53 11.28 -6.88
N ARG A 100 -15.71 10.75 -7.78
CA ARG A 100 -16.01 10.74 -9.21
C ARG A 100 -17.18 9.83 -9.57
N LEU A 101 -17.30 8.67 -8.91
CA LEU A 101 -18.43 7.77 -9.07
C LEU A 101 -19.72 8.44 -8.58
N ASP A 102 -19.68 9.08 -7.41
CA ASP A 102 -20.83 9.80 -6.85
C ASP A 102 -21.31 10.92 -7.79
N ASP A 103 -20.38 11.67 -8.40
CA ASP A 103 -20.70 12.68 -9.42
C ASP A 103 -21.40 12.08 -10.65
N LEU A 104 -20.94 10.91 -11.13
CA LEU A 104 -21.50 10.21 -12.28
C LEU A 104 -22.90 9.69 -11.97
N GLU A 105 -23.09 9.09 -10.79
CA GLU A 105 -24.38 8.59 -10.33
C GLU A 105 -25.40 9.73 -10.17
N ALA A 106 -24.97 10.86 -9.59
CA ALA A 106 -25.80 12.05 -9.50
C ALA A 106 -26.20 12.55 -10.89
N ALA A 107 -25.23 12.70 -11.81
CA ALA A 107 -25.52 13.16 -13.18
C ALA A 107 -26.49 12.23 -13.94
N LEU A 108 -26.42 10.92 -13.70
CA LEU A 108 -27.36 9.94 -14.25
C LEU A 108 -28.76 10.08 -13.65
N ALA A 109 -28.88 10.31 -12.34
CA ALA A 109 -30.15 10.51 -11.66
C ALA A 109 -30.89 11.78 -12.12
N TRP A 110 -30.15 12.82 -12.55
CA TRP A 110 -30.70 14.06 -13.09
C TRP A 110 -31.12 13.96 -14.58
N ARG A 111 -30.85 12.85 -15.27
CA ARG A 111 -31.31 12.72 -16.67
C ARG A 111 -32.84 12.58 -16.72
N PRO A 112 -33.54 13.46 -17.44
CA PRO A 112 -34.98 13.29 -17.65
C PRO A 112 -35.22 11.99 -18.41
N SER A 113 -36.10 11.14 -17.86
CA SER A 113 -36.56 9.92 -18.50
C SER A 113 -37.24 10.29 -19.82
N SER A 114 -36.57 10.05 -20.94
CA SER A 114 -37.14 10.17 -22.29
C SER A 114 -38.04 8.99 -22.61
#